data_AF-A0A2T5M1E2-F1
#
_entry.id   AF-A0A2T5M1E2-F1
#
_cell.length_a   1.000
_cell.length_b   1.000
_cell.length_c   1.000
_cell.angle_alpha   90.00
_cell.angle_beta   90.00
_cell.angle_gamma   90.00
#
_symmetry.space_group_name_H-M   'P 1'
#
loop_
_entity.id
_entity.type
_entity.pdbx_description
1 polymer ?
#
loop_
_entity_poly.entity_id
_entity_poly.type
_entity_poly.pdbx_seq_one_letter_code
_entity_poly.pdbx_strand_id
1 'polypeptide(L)'
;MASLPTRDEIDTKSILSMQELDPSPVAETFPDIEPGDYQQKLQPKPESPPNSWGERFAAVKLGLRGQNWDSWLSALQRYSTYPPSLFVALHFANTSLIPLATRSVPESETYLLLTRPIYQSPSLEHAILTLPVLVHIASGICLRNIRSSRRARLYGAETRTQRSALTFWPRMSLQARLGYVFTPLLGTHVLVNRVAPLMVDGGSSGIGLGYVAHGIARSPVFWNIYYLVFVTVGVWHVVGGLASWMGWRVTTAQKTRGSKKGSLEGYLGYGESDQHIKRRRRMWWTVNGIAALGASLWLAGALGVVGRAGLGSGWEATNWNNIYSQVPAIGSWL
;
A
#
# COMPACT_ATOMS: atom_id res chain seq x y z
N MET A 1 74.32 -22.97 0.93
CA MET A 1 73.13 -23.85 0.93
C MET A 1 72.47 -23.69 2.29
N ALA A 2 71.38 -22.92 2.37
CA ALA A 2 70.63 -22.68 3.60
C ALA A 2 69.38 -23.57 3.60
N SER A 3 69.24 -24.39 4.64
CA SER A 3 68.12 -25.32 4.84
C SER A 3 66.87 -24.58 5.33
N LEU A 4 65.73 -24.84 4.68
CA LEU A 4 64.40 -24.36 5.10
C LEU A 4 63.93 -25.12 6.36
N PRO A 5 63.28 -24.44 7.33
CA PRO A 5 62.71 -25.10 8.50
C PRO A 5 61.42 -25.87 8.18
N THR A 6 61.28 -27.02 8.85
CA THR A 6 60.19 -27.99 8.78
C THR A 6 58.92 -27.52 9.50
N ARG A 7 57.77 -28.06 9.06
CA ARG A 7 56.39 -27.64 9.34
C ARG A 7 55.83 -27.86 10.78
N ASP A 8 56.67 -27.95 11.81
CA ASP A 8 56.21 -28.36 13.17
C ASP A 8 56.37 -27.31 14.28
N GLU A 9 56.59 -26.02 13.96
CA GLU A 9 56.54 -24.92 14.95
C GLU A 9 55.25 -24.10 14.82
N ILE A 10 54.08 -24.74 14.98
CA ILE A 10 52.87 -24.02 15.36
C ILE A 10 52.72 -24.19 16.88
N ASP A 11 53.00 -23.11 17.59
CA ASP A 11 52.92 -22.98 19.03
C ASP A 11 51.47 -23.22 19.51
N THR A 12 51.17 -24.48 19.82
CA THR A 12 49.87 -24.95 20.33
C THR A 12 49.66 -24.61 21.82
N LYS A 13 50.55 -23.80 22.42
CA LYS A 13 50.43 -23.38 23.82
C LYS A 13 49.40 -22.27 24.07
N SER A 14 48.86 -21.63 23.02
CA SER A 14 47.89 -20.54 23.17
C SER A 14 46.42 -20.98 23.31
N ILE A 15 46.09 -22.26 23.11
CA ILE A 15 44.70 -22.77 23.15
C ILE A 15 44.30 -23.33 24.52
N LEU A 16 45.25 -23.44 25.46
CA LEU A 16 45.06 -24.03 26.79
C LEU A 16 45.00 -23.00 27.92
N SER A 17 45.07 -21.70 27.60
CA SER A 17 44.91 -20.59 28.55
C SER A 17 43.65 -19.77 28.22
N MET A 18 42.50 -20.44 28.17
CA MET A 18 41.23 -19.78 28.45
C MET A 18 40.96 -20.00 29.94
N GLN A 19 41.29 -18.99 30.74
CA GLN A 19 40.91 -18.96 32.14
C GLN A 19 39.44 -18.53 32.21
N GLU A 20 38.58 -19.44 32.65
CA GLU A 20 37.19 -19.15 32.96
C GLU A 20 37.16 -18.13 34.10
N LEU A 21 36.72 -16.91 33.79
CA LEU A 21 36.55 -15.84 34.77
C LEU A 21 35.14 -15.97 35.33
N ASP A 22 35.02 -16.13 36.65
CA ASP A 22 33.73 -16.02 37.32
C ASP A 22 33.08 -14.68 36.98
N PRO A 23 31.77 -14.64 36.68
CA PRO A 23 31.09 -13.39 36.42
C PRO A 23 31.20 -12.52 37.67
N SER A 24 31.79 -11.32 37.51
CA SER A 24 31.84 -10.31 38.56
C SER A 24 30.43 -10.13 39.13
N PRO A 25 30.24 -10.17 40.46
CA PRO A 25 28.94 -9.91 41.06
C PRO A 25 28.46 -8.54 40.61
N VAL A 26 27.46 -8.49 39.75
CA VAL A 26 26.71 -7.27 39.53
C VAL A 26 25.88 -7.12 40.80
N ALA A 27 26.27 -6.20 41.68
CA ALA A 27 25.36 -5.77 42.72
C ALA A 27 24.10 -5.26 42.00
N GLU A 28 22.97 -5.96 42.16
CA GLU A 28 21.66 -5.44 41.78
C GLU A 28 21.31 -4.29 42.72
N THR A 29 21.96 -3.16 42.50
CA THR A 29 21.50 -1.87 42.99
C THR A 29 21.09 -1.12 41.74
N PHE A 30 19.80 -1.11 41.47
CA PHE A 30 19.21 -0.13 40.56
C PHE A 30 19.66 1.25 41.06
N PRO A 31 20.42 2.04 40.28
CA PRO A 31 20.55 3.44 40.63
C PRO A 31 19.17 4.05 40.41
N ASP A 32 18.50 4.40 41.51
CA ASP A 32 17.42 5.37 41.46
C ASP A 32 17.94 6.56 40.66
N ILE A 33 17.23 6.89 39.59
CA ILE A 33 17.55 8.01 38.72
C ILE A 33 17.28 9.27 39.53
N GLU A 34 18.28 9.71 40.30
CA GLU A 34 18.36 11.10 40.72
C GLU A 34 18.55 11.97 39.46
N PRO A 35 17.72 13.00 39.26
CA PRO A 35 17.92 13.94 38.17
C PRO A 35 19.15 14.79 38.48
N GLY A 36 20.30 14.40 37.92
CA GLY A 36 21.55 15.12 38.04
C GLY A 36 21.43 16.55 37.50
N ASP A 37 21.60 17.51 38.41
CA ASP A 37 21.88 18.92 38.15
C ASP A 37 23.19 19.05 37.36
N TYR A 38 23.09 19.15 36.04
CA TYR A 38 24.15 19.71 35.21
C TYR A 38 24.05 21.24 35.22
N GLN A 39 24.39 21.86 36.36
CA GLN A 39 24.62 23.31 36.41
C GLN A 39 25.95 23.64 35.73
N GLN A 40 25.86 23.96 34.44
CA GLN A 40 26.93 24.64 33.72
C GLN A 40 27.15 26.03 34.35
N LYS A 41 28.31 26.18 34.99
CA LYS A 41 28.82 27.43 35.53
C LYS A 41 29.02 28.45 34.40
N LEU A 42 28.08 29.36 34.20
CA LEU A 42 28.28 30.61 33.47
C LEU A 42 27.83 31.81 34.30
N GLN A 43 28.69 32.82 34.30
CA GLN A 43 28.61 34.09 35.05
C GLN A 43 27.36 34.91 34.70
N PRO A 44 26.88 35.81 35.59
CA PRO A 44 25.65 36.57 35.38
C PRO A 44 25.86 37.83 34.54
N LYS A 45 24.91 38.12 33.63
CA LYS A 45 24.69 39.43 32.99
C LYS A 45 23.18 39.60 32.69
N PRO A 46 22.64 40.82 32.53
CA PRO A 46 21.54 41.32 33.35
C PRO A 46 20.18 41.17 32.69
N GLU A 47 19.17 41.35 33.53
CA GLU A 47 17.72 41.30 33.30
C GLU A 47 17.24 42.02 32.04
N SER A 48 16.32 41.37 31.32
CA SER A 48 15.37 41.99 30.38
C SER A 48 13.98 41.35 30.58
N PRO A 49 12.88 42.11 30.39
CA PRO A 49 11.58 41.84 31.01
C PRO A 49 10.77 40.71 30.34
N PRO A 50 9.74 40.17 31.02
CA PRO A 50 9.03 38.99 30.58
C PRO A 50 8.02 39.30 29.47
N ASN A 51 8.24 38.76 28.27
CA ASN A 51 7.23 38.78 27.21
C ASN A 51 6.26 37.61 27.41
N SER A 52 5.18 37.92 28.13
CA SER A 52 4.09 37.06 28.57
C SER A 52 3.08 36.68 27.47
N TRP A 53 3.50 35.92 26.46
CA TRP A 53 2.57 35.40 25.44
C TRP A 53 2.76 33.92 25.04
N GLY A 54 3.65 33.18 25.72
CA GLY A 54 3.94 31.76 25.39
C GLY A 54 3.33 30.72 26.32
N GLU A 55 2.85 31.09 27.51
CA GLU A 55 2.58 30.11 28.59
C GLU A 55 1.11 29.69 28.75
N ARG A 56 0.20 30.12 27.87
CA ARG A 56 -1.23 29.79 27.98
C ARG A 56 -1.68 28.48 27.32
N PHE A 57 -0.76 27.68 26.76
CA PHE A 57 -1.09 26.36 26.18
C PHE A 57 -0.47 25.18 26.93
N ALA A 58 -0.08 25.35 28.20
CA ALA A 58 0.26 24.24 29.09
C ALA A 58 -0.99 23.73 29.81
N ALA A 59 -1.99 23.24 29.06
CA ALA A 59 -3.18 22.62 29.61
C ALA A 59 -3.29 21.16 29.16
N VAL A 60 -3.22 20.26 30.15
CA VAL A 60 -3.69 18.87 30.13
C VAL A 60 -2.79 17.85 29.39
N LYS A 61 -1.71 17.43 30.06
CA LYS A 61 -1.03 16.15 29.78
C LYS A 61 -1.79 14.99 30.45
N LEU A 62 -2.91 14.58 29.87
CA LEU A 62 -3.57 13.31 30.22
C LEU A 62 -3.25 12.27 29.13
N GLY A 63 -2.37 11.31 29.42
CA GLY A 63 -2.32 10.00 28.74
C GLY A 63 -2.07 9.93 27.22
N LEU A 64 -1.71 11.02 26.53
CA LEU A 64 -1.38 10.98 25.09
C LEU A 64 0.02 10.39 24.90
N ARG A 65 0.09 9.06 24.70
CA ARG A 65 1.26 8.39 24.11
C ARG A 65 1.67 9.17 22.85
N GLY A 66 2.85 9.79 22.86
CA GLY A 66 3.29 10.82 21.90
C GLY A 66 2.77 10.62 20.48
N GLN A 67 1.82 11.47 20.08
CA GLN A 67 1.24 11.51 18.73
C GLN A 67 2.27 12.06 17.75
N ASN A 68 3.16 11.18 17.32
CA ASN A 68 4.10 11.46 16.25
C ASN A 68 3.33 11.55 14.92
N TRP A 69 3.80 12.37 13.97
CA TRP A 69 3.21 12.46 12.62
C TRP A 69 2.99 11.09 11.96
N ASP A 70 3.85 10.11 12.25
CA ASP A 70 3.74 8.73 11.80
C ASP A 70 2.44 8.03 12.27
N SER A 71 1.95 8.31 13.49
CA SER A 71 0.71 7.71 14.01
C SER A 71 -0.51 8.30 13.33
N TRP A 72 -0.52 9.62 13.12
CA TRP A 72 -1.57 10.32 12.38
C TRP A 72 -1.64 9.88 10.92
N LEU A 73 -0.51 9.83 10.22
CA LEU A 73 -0.44 9.34 8.84
C LEU A 73 -0.87 7.88 8.75
N SER A 74 -0.48 7.04 9.73
CA SER A 74 -0.91 5.63 9.75
C SER A 74 -2.41 5.51 9.97
N ALA A 75 -3.00 6.35 10.82
CA ALA A 75 -4.45 6.40 11.02
C ALA A 75 -5.16 6.88 9.75
N LEU A 76 -4.70 7.95 9.12
CA LEU A 76 -5.27 8.46 7.87
C LEU A 76 -5.21 7.42 6.74
N GLN A 77 -4.04 6.81 6.50
CA GLN A 77 -3.88 5.76 5.50
C GLN A 77 -4.85 4.58 5.72
N ARG A 78 -5.03 4.23 7.00
CA ARG A 78 -5.84 3.13 7.46
C ARG A 78 -7.33 3.46 7.27
N TYR A 79 -7.82 4.53 7.88
CA TYR A 79 -9.26 4.83 7.90
C TYR A 79 -9.80 5.40 6.59
N SER A 80 -8.96 5.97 5.74
CA SER A 80 -9.38 6.44 4.43
C SER A 80 -9.80 5.32 3.46
N THR A 81 -9.58 4.05 3.81
CA THR A 81 -10.00 2.92 2.97
C THR A 81 -11.48 2.56 3.10
N TYR A 82 -12.17 2.96 4.17
CA TYR A 82 -13.57 2.54 4.38
C TYR A 82 -14.50 3.00 3.28
N PRO A 83 -14.55 4.30 2.92
CA PRO A 83 -15.49 4.73 1.91
C PRO A 83 -15.18 4.17 0.50
N PRO A 84 -13.92 4.14 0.02
CA PRO A 84 -13.59 3.48 -1.24
C PRO A 84 -13.89 1.97 -1.24
N SER A 85 -13.81 1.28 -0.11
CA SER A 85 -14.16 -0.15 -0.03
C SER A 85 -15.64 -0.38 -0.25
N LEU A 86 -16.50 0.47 0.34
CA LEU A 86 -17.94 0.44 0.08
C LEU A 86 -18.24 0.73 -1.40
N PHE A 87 -17.59 1.76 -1.95
CA PHE A 87 -17.71 2.07 -3.37
C PHE A 87 -17.31 0.89 -4.26
N VAL A 88 -16.18 0.23 -3.99
CA VAL A 88 -15.73 -0.95 -4.74
C VAL A 88 -16.76 -2.08 -4.67
N ALA A 89 -17.39 -2.30 -3.52
CA ALA A 89 -18.44 -3.33 -3.39
C ALA A 89 -19.66 -3.00 -4.26
N LEU A 90 -20.14 -1.75 -4.22
CA LEU A 90 -21.25 -1.29 -5.06
C LEU A 90 -20.86 -1.36 -6.55
N HIS A 91 -19.66 -0.92 -6.90
CA HIS A 91 -19.14 -0.92 -8.26
C HIS A 91 -18.99 -2.36 -8.80
N PHE A 92 -18.53 -3.30 -7.98
CA PHE A 92 -18.48 -4.72 -8.32
C PHE A 92 -19.88 -5.29 -8.58
N ALA A 93 -20.86 -4.99 -7.73
CA ALA A 93 -22.23 -5.44 -7.96
C ALA A 93 -22.77 -4.93 -9.31
N ASN A 94 -22.59 -3.63 -9.55
CA ASN A 94 -23.11 -2.90 -10.69
C ASN A 94 -22.44 -3.19 -12.04
N THR A 95 -21.12 -3.40 -12.04
CA THR A 95 -20.35 -3.60 -13.28
C THR A 95 -19.99 -5.05 -13.52
N SER A 96 -20.32 -5.95 -12.59
CA SER A 96 -20.10 -7.37 -12.73
C SER A 96 -21.33 -8.20 -12.42
N LEU A 97 -21.79 -8.23 -11.17
CA LEU A 97 -22.80 -9.22 -10.75
C LEU A 97 -24.14 -9.02 -11.44
N ILE A 98 -24.60 -7.78 -11.54
CA ILE A 98 -25.86 -7.45 -12.21
C ILE A 98 -25.78 -7.76 -13.71
N PRO A 99 -24.77 -7.27 -14.47
CA PRO A 99 -24.58 -7.70 -15.86
C PRO A 99 -24.49 -9.20 -16.04
N LEU A 100 -23.83 -9.92 -15.12
CA LEU A 100 -23.71 -11.37 -15.19
C LEU A 100 -25.06 -12.07 -14.95
N ALA A 101 -25.90 -11.52 -14.08
CA ALA A 101 -27.22 -12.06 -13.74
C ALA A 101 -28.27 -11.78 -14.84
N THR A 102 -28.32 -10.55 -15.35
CA THR A 102 -29.27 -10.15 -16.41
C THR A 102 -28.81 -10.63 -17.79
N ARG A 103 -27.49 -10.82 -17.98
CA ARG A 103 -26.85 -11.11 -19.27
C ARG A 103 -27.17 -10.07 -20.36
N SER A 104 -27.56 -8.86 -19.95
CA SER A 104 -28.03 -7.79 -20.82
C SER A 104 -27.55 -6.44 -20.30
N VAL A 105 -26.92 -5.66 -21.17
CA VAL A 105 -26.45 -4.30 -20.84
C VAL A 105 -27.64 -3.35 -20.61
N PRO A 106 -28.63 -3.24 -21.54
CA PRO A 106 -29.77 -2.34 -21.33
C PRO A 106 -30.56 -2.62 -20.04
N GLU A 107 -30.76 -3.89 -19.69
CA GLU A 107 -31.45 -4.26 -18.45
C GLU A 107 -30.64 -3.88 -17.21
N SER A 108 -29.32 -4.03 -17.28
CA SER A 108 -28.41 -3.70 -16.17
C SER A 108 -28.32 -2.19 -15.91
N GLU A 109 -28.45 -1.36 -16.94
CA GLU A 109 -28.39 0.10 -16.79
C GLU A 109 -29.51 0.64 -15.89
N THR A 110 -30.69 0.02 -15.91
CA THR A 110 -31.80 0.42 -15.02
C THR A 110 -31.40 0.29 -13.54
N TYR A 111 -30.66 -0.76 -13.19
CA TYR A 111 -30.13 -0.94 -11.83
C TYR A 111 -28.98 0.00 -11.50
N LEU A 112 -28.16 0.39 -12.50
CA LEU A 112 -27.17 1.45 -12.30
C LEU A 112 -27.83 2.76 -11.88
N LEU A 113 -28.93 3.14 -12.53
CA LEU A 113 -29.66 4.38 -12.23
C LEU A 113 -30.17 4.41 -10.78
N LEU A 114 -30.55 3.26 -10.21
CA LEU A 114 -31.01 3.17 -8.82
C LEU A 114 -29.89 3.52 -7.82
N THR A 115 -28.65 3.14 -8.13
CA THR A 115 -27.52 3.35 -7.23
C THR A 115 -26.79 4.67 -7.48
N ARG A 116 -26.98 5.27 -8.66
CA ARG A 116 -26.33 6.51 -9.10
C ARG A 116 -26.45 7.68 -8.10
N PRO A 117 -27.60 7.94 -7.44
CA PRO A 117 -27.72 9.01 -6.45
C PRO A 117 -26.85 8.83 -5.22
N ILE A 118 -26.50 7.58 -4.87
CA ILE A 118 -25.77 7.24 -3.63
C ILE A 118 -24.30 7.68 -3.71
N TYR A 119 -23.70 7.71 -4.91
CA TYR A 119 -22.28 8.00 -5.08
C TYR A 119 -21.95 9.10 -6.10
N GLN A 120 -22.88 9.57 -6.94
CA GLN A 120 -22.61 10.63 -7.94
C GLN A 120 -23.11 12.03 -7.56
N SER A 121 -23.47 12.31 -6.30
CA SER A 121 -23.87 13.68 -5.96
C SER A 121 -22.64 14.62 -5.98
N PRO A 122 -22.74 15.83 -6.58
CA PRO A 122 -21.58 16.61 -7.04
C PRO A 122 -20.52 16.88 -5.97
N SER A 123 -20.93 17.11 -4.71
CA SER A 123 -19.99 17.39 -3.61
C SER A 123 -19.62 16.15 -2.81
N LEU A 124 -20.53 15.18 -2.70
CA LEU A 124 -20.38 14.01 -1.85
C LEU A 124 -19.45 12.97 -2.49
N GLU A 125 -19.49 12.84 -3.82
CA GLU A 125 -18.58 11.95 -4.56
C GLU A 125 -17.11 12.28 -4.24
N HIS A 126 -16.75 13.57 -4.25
CA HIS A 126 -15.39 13.99 -3.97
C HIS A 126 -14.99 13.79 -2.51
N ALA A 127 -15.90 14.10 -1.57
CA ALA A 127 -15.65 13.93 -0.14
C ALA A 127 -15.51 12.45 0.28
N ILE A 128 -16.31 11.56 -0.33
CA ILE A 128 -16.36 10.13 0.02
C ILE A 128 -15.36 9.31 -0.79
N LEU A 129 -15.16 9.60 -2.07
CA LEU A 129 -14.32 8.75 -2.92
C LEU A 129 -12.97 9.40 -3.24
N THR A 130 -12.99 10.62 -3.79
CA THR A 130 -11.76 11.26 -4.31
C THR A 130 -10.78 11.57 -3.19
N LEU A 131 -11.23 12.28 -2.15
CA LEU A 131 -10.39 12.71 -1.05
C LEU A 131 -9.83 11.50 -0.28
N PRO A 132 -10.60 10.47 0.10
CA PRO A 132 -10.05 9.33 0.82
C PRO A 132 -9.06 8.49 0.00
N VAL A 133 -9.25 8.36 -1.31
CA VAL A 133 -8.27 7.72 -2.21
C VAL A 133 -6.96 8.52 -2.26
N LEU A 134 -7.04 9.85 -2.44
CA LEU A 134 -5.86 10.71 -2.45
C LEU A 134 -5.11 10.66 -1.10
N VAL A 135 -5.85 10.73 0.01
CA VAL A 135 -5.31 10.61 1.37
C VAL A 135 -4.64 9.25 1.54
N HIS A 136 -5.23 8.15 1.07
CA HIS A 136 -4.64 6.81 1.16
C HIS A 136 -3.29 6.73 0.44
N ILE A 137 -3.23 7.25 -0.79
CA ILE A 137 -2.03 7.23 -1.61
C ILE A 137 -0.95 8.13 -0.99
N ALA A 138 -1.29 9.38 -0.68
CA ALA A 138 -0.35 10.37 -0.15
C ALA A 138 0.23 9.95 1.21
N SER A 139 -0.61 9.51 2.14
CA SER A 139 -0.17 9.02 3.45
C SER A 139 0.69 7.75 3.32
N GLY A 140 0.35 6.83 2.42
CA GLY A 140 1.15 5.63 2.15
C GLY A 140 2.54 5.92 1.60
N ILE A 141 2.65 6.88 0.66
CA ILE A 141 3.94 7.33 0.12
C ILE A 141 4.75 8.02 1.22
N CYS A 142 4.12 8.93 1.98
CA CYS A 142 4.77 9.66 3.06
C CYS A 142 5.32 8.72 4.14
N LEU A 143 4.51 7.76 4.61
CA LEU A 143 4.93 6.77 5.61
C LEU A 143 6.07 5.90 5.12
N ARG A 144 6.08 5.50 3.84
CA ARG A 144 7.18 4.74 3.28
C ARG A 144 8.48 5.56 3.28
N ASN A 145 8.40 6.83 2.89
CA ASN A 145 9.56 7.74 2.91
C ASN A 145 10.06 7.97 4.33
N ILE A 146 9.18 8.26 5.30
CA ILE A 146 9.55 8.45 6.71
C ILE A 146 10.20 7.18 7.29
N ARG A 147 9.55 6.02 7.13
CA ARG A 147 10.08 4.75 7.66
C ARG A 147 11.39 4.35 6.99
N SER A 148 11.54 4.60 5.69
CA SER A 148 12.80 4.36 4.98
C SER A 148 13.93 5.26 5.47
N SER A 149 13.64 6.55 5.68
CA SER A 149 14.59 7.54 6.21
C SER A 149 15.06 7.18 7.63
N ARG A 150 14.12 6.85 8.53
CA ARG A 150 14.43 6.39 9.90
C ARG A 150 15.28 5.12 9.88
N ARG A 151 14.93 4.15 9.04
CA ARG A 151 15.70 2.91 8.91
C ARG A 151 17.11 3.17 8.41
N ALA A 152 17.29 4.06 7.44
CA ALA A 152 18.63 4.41 6.94
C ALA A 152 19.50 5.07 8.03
N ARG A 153 18.91 5.90 8.89
CA ARG A 153 19.60 6.50 10.05
C ARG A 153 20.12 5.44 11.03
N LEU A 154 19.38 4.35 11.24
CA LEU A 154 19.84 3.24 12.10
C LEU A 154 21.11 2.54 11.57
N TYR A 155 21.38 2.65 10.27
CA TYR A 155 22.60 2.11 9.64
C TYR A 155 23.69 3.18 9.45
N GLY A 156 23.60 4.33 10.14
CA GLY A 156 24.60 5.40 10.07
C GLY A 156 24.54 6.26 8.79
N ALA A 157 23.51 6.10 7.95
CA ALA A 157 23.34 6.94 6.76
C ALA A 157 22.63 8.27 7.12
N GLU A 158 23.43 9.22 7.60
CA GLU A 158 22.94 10.53 8.03
C GLU A 158 22.70 11.49 6.87
N THR A 159 23.50 11.41 5.80
CA THR A 159 23.38 12.30 4.63
C THR A 159 22.45 11.73 3.55
N ARG A 160 21.86 12.59 2.71
CA ARG A 160 20.99 12.17 1.60
C ARG A 160 21.71 11.26 0.59
N THR A 161 22.97 11.57 0.30
CA THR A 161 23.82 10.79 -0.62
C THR A 161 24.10 9.40 -0.08
N GLN A 162 24.46 9.28 1.20
CA GLN A 162 24.63 7.99 1.87
C GLN A 162 23.34 7.17 1.84
N ARG A 163 22.18 7.79 2.14
CA ARG A 163 20.88 7.09 2.10
C ARG A 163 20.52 6.60 0.70
N SER A 164 20.82 7.37 -0.34
CA SER A 164 20.60 6.97 -1.73
C SER A 164 21.56 5.88 -2.19
N ALA A 165 22.78 5.84 -1.63
CA ALA A 165 23.77 4.80 -1.91
C ALA A 165 23.43 3.46 -1.22
N LEU A 166 22.49 3.44 -0.27
CA LEU A 166 21.99 2.21 0.33
C LEU A 166 21.10 1.45 -0.65
N THR A 167 21.70 0.60 -1.47
CA THR A 167 21.00 -0.28 -2.43
C THR A 167 20.07 -1.31 -1.74
N PHE A 168 20.16 -1.48 -0.42
CA PHE A 168 19.31 -2.38 0.38
C PHE A 168 17.93 -1.76 0.72
N TRP A 169 17.26 -1.14 -0.26
CA TRP A 169 15.89 -0.70 -0.04
C TRP A 169 15.05 -1.89 0.46
N PRO A 170 14.29 -1.79 1.58
CA PRO A 170 13.40 -2.87 1.98
C PRO A 170 12.53 -3.26 0.78
N ARG A 171 12.62 -4.54 0.37
CA ARG A 171 11.85 -5.07 -0.75
C ARG A 171 10.40 -4.64 -0.56
N MET A 172 9.89 -3.83 -1.50
CA MET A 172 8.51 -3.35 -1.44
C MET A 172 7.59 -4.55 -1.28
N SER A 173 6.68 -4.48 -0.31
CA SER A 173 5.66 -5.51 -0.16
C SER A 173 4.90 -5.66 -1.47
N LEU A 174 4.45 -6.87 -1.78
CA LEU A 174 3.64 -7.13 -2.96
C LEU A 174 2.43 -6.17 -3.01
N GLN A 175 1.82 -5.93 -1.85
CA GLN A 175 0.72 -4.99 -1.68
C GLN A 175 1.04 -3.57 -2.16
N ALA A 176 2.25 -3.08 -1.88
CA ALA A 176 2.68 -1.77 -2.33
C ALA A 176 2.97 -1.72 -3.83
N ARG A 177 3.57 -2.79 -4.39
CA ARG A 177 3.79 -2.89 -5.83
C ARG A 177 2.45 -2.88 -6.57
N LEU A 178 1.47 -3.64 -6.09
CA LEU A 178 0.12 -3.62 -6.62
C LEU A 178 -0.50 -2.22 -6.53
N GLY A 179 -0.32 -1.51 -5.40
CA GLY A 179 -0.79 -0.13 -5.26
C GLY A 179 -0.19 0.82 -6.30
N TYR A 180 1.14 0.78 -6.50
CA TYR A 180 1.81 1.63 -7.50
C TYR A 180 1.38 1.34 -8.94
N VAL A 181 1.10 0.08 -9.28
CA VAL A 181 0.57 -0.30 -10.60
C VAL A 181 -0.92 0.09 -10.71
N PHE A 182 -1.68 -0.05 -9.63
CA PHE A 182 -3.10 0.27 -9.61
C PHE A 182 -3.37 1.76 -9.75
N THR A 183 -2.55 2.64 -9.17
CA THR A 183 -2.75 4.10 -9.22
C THR A 183 -2.88 4.66 -10.64
N PRO A 184 -1.94 4.44 -11.59
CA PRO A 184 -2.08 4.96 -12.95
C PRO A 184 -3.22 4.30 -13.74
N LEU A 185 -3.52 3.02 -13.48
CA LEU A 185 -4.67 2.35 -14.08
C LEU A 185 -5.97 2.99 -13.57
N LEU A 186 -6.13 3.16 -12.27
CA LEU A 186 -7.28 3.86 -11.70
C LEU A 186 -7.40 5.29 -12.24
N GLY A 187 -6.29 6.01 -12.35
CA GLY A 187 -6.23 7.34 -12.95
C GLY A 187 -6.76 7.35 -14.39
N THR A 188 -6.35 6.39 -15.21
CA THR A 188 -6.84 6.24 -16.60
C THR A 188 -8.33 5.91 -16.62
N HIS A 189 -8.79 5.03 -15.72
CA HIS A 189 -10.20 4.68 -15.59
C HIS A 189 -11.05 5.91 -15.26
N VAL A 190 -10.61 6.72 -14.29
CA VAL A 190 -11.28 7.97 -13.89
C VAL A 190 -11.20 9.02 -15.01
N LEU A 191 -10.06 9.12 -15.70
CA LEU A 191 -9.90 10.04 -16.82
C LEU A 191 -10.95 9.80 -17.90
N VAL A 192 -11.11 8.54 -18.32
CA VAL A 192 -11.99 8.16 -19.43
C VAL A 192 -13.47 8.15 -19.05
N ASN A 193 -13.80 7.75 -17.82
CA ASN A 193 -15.19 7.55 -17.40
C ASN A 193 -15.76 8.72 -16.58
N ARG A 194 -14.92 9.67 -16.16
CA ARG A 194 -15.35 10.81 -15.34
C ARG A 194 -14.85 12.14 -15.89
N VAL A 195 -13.54 12.30 -16.07
CA VAL A 195 -12.95 13.60 -16.44
C VAL A 195 -13.30 13.99 -17.88
N ALA A 196 -13.10 13.11 -18.87
CA ALA A 196 -13.42 13.41 -20.27
C ALA A 196 -14.92 13.72 -20.48
N PRO A 197 -15.87 12.93 -19.93
CA PRO A 197 -17.29 13.29 -19.96
C PRO A 197 -17.59 14.65 -19.31
N LEU A 198 -16.98 14.95 -18.16
CA LEU A 198 -17.13 16.26 -17.50
C LEU A 198 -16.62 17.42 -18.37
N MET A 199 -15.56 17.21 -19.14
CA MET A 199 -15.01 18.24 -20.03
C MET A 199 -15.87 18.49 -21.27
N VAL A 200 -16.53 17.45 -21.81
CA VAL A 200 -17.31 17.54 -23.06
C VAL A 200 -18.78 17.86 -22.79
N ASP A 201 -19.41 17.11 -21.88
CA ASP A 201 -20.85 17.19 -21.61
C ASP A 201 -21.19 18.02 -20.36
N GLY A 202 -20.18 18.49 -19.61
CA GLY A 202 -20.38 19.18 -18.32
C GLY A 202 -20.87 18.25 -17.19
N GLY A 203 -20.93 16.94 -17.42
CA GLY A 203 -21.48 15.94 -16.50
C GLY A 203 -21.04 14.52 -16.86
N SER A 204 -21.50 13.53 -16.09
CA SER A 204 -21.31 12.09 -16.44
C SER A 204 -22.61 11.29 -16.36
N SER A 205 -23.75 11.97 -16.48
CA SER A 205 -25.08 11.34 -16.49
C SER A 205 -25.29 10.43 -17.71
N GLY A 206 -24.64 10.73 -18.84
CA GLY A 206 -24.65 9.88 -20.05
C GLY A 206 -23.69 8.68 -20.01
N ILE A 207 -22.96 8.48 -18.90
CA ILE A 207 -21.96 7.42 -18.78
C ILE A 207 -22.56 6.21 -18.07
N GLY A 208 -22.80 5.15 -18.84
CA GLY A 208 -23.36 3.87 -18.41
C GLY A 208 -22.53 2.67 -18.86
N LEU A 209 -23.14 1.48 -18.80
CA LEU A 209 -22.51 0.26 -19.31
C LEU A 209 -22.41 0.31 -20.84
N GLY A 210 -23.37 0.95 -21.52
CA GLY A 210 -23.35 1.15 -22.97
C GLY A 210 -22.15 1.96 -23.44
N TYR A 211 -21.78 3.03 -22.72
CA TYR A 211 -20.57 3.82 -22.98
C TYR A 211 -19.32 2.94 -22.92
N VAL A 212 -19.17 2.16 -21.83
CA VAL A 212 -18.01 1.28 -21.65
C VAL A 212 -17.97 0.17 -22.70
N ALA A 213 -19.12 -0.43 -23.02
CA ALA A 213 -19.24 -1.44 -24.07
C ALA A 213 -18.84 -0.88 -25.44
N HIS A 214 -19.31 0.33 -25.77
CA HIS A 214 -18.95 1.02 -27.00
C HIS A 214 -17.46 1.30 -27.09
N GLY A 215 -16.83 1.77 -26.00
CA GLY A 215 -15.38 1.95 -25.93
C GLY A 215 -14.62 0.65 -26.19
N ILE A 216 -15.01 -0.44 -25.51
CA ILE A 216 -14.42 -1.77 -25.73
C ILE A 216 -14.59 -2.21 -27.19
N ALA A 217 -15.76 -2.02 -27.78
CA ALA A 217 -16.00 -2.39 -29.17
C ALA A 217 -15.18 -1.58 -30.18
N ARG A 218 -14.87 -0.31 -29.86
CA ARG A 218 -14.07 0.57 -30.71
C ARG A 218 -12.57 0.21 -30.71
N SER A 219 -12.04 -0.11 -29.53
CA SER A 219 -10.63 -0.49 -29.34
C SER A 219 -10.49 -1.79 -28.53
N PRO A 220 -10.89 -2.95 -29.10
CA PRO A 220 -11.10 -4.18 -28.34
C PRO A 220 -9.82 -4.73 -27.71
N VAL A 221 -8.71 -4.78 -28.44
CA VAL A 221 -7.45 -5.32 -27.91
C VAL A 221 -6.96 -4.49 -26.72
N PHE A 222 -6.92 -3.17 -26.88
CA PHE A 222 -6.45 -2.25 -25.86
C PHE A 222 -7.31 -2.34 -24.59
N TRP A 223 -8.63 -2.20 -24.71
CA TRP A 223 -9.50 -2.18 -23.54
C TRP A 223 -9.62 -3.54 -22.86
N ASN A 224 -9.64 -4.66 -23.59
CA ASN A 224 -9.66 -5.98 -22.96
C ASN A 224 -8.40 -6.23 -22.12
N ILE A 225 -7.21 -5.92 -22.66
CA ILE A 225 -5.94 -6.05 -21.92
C ILE A 225 -5.92 -5.10 -20.72
N TYR A 226 -6.34 -3.85 -20.93
CA TYR A 226 -6.40 -2.84 -19.88
C TYR A 226 -7.29 -3.29 -18.72
N TYR A 227 -8.55 -3.67 -18.99
CA TYR A 227 -9.50 -4.08 -17.95
C TYR A 227 -9.10 -5.41 -17.30
N LEU A 228 -8.49 -6.35 -18.04
CA LEU A 228 -7.91 -7.56 -17.48
C LEU A 228 -6.87 -7.22 -16.40
N VAL A 229 -5.90 -6.35 -16.73
CA VAL A 229 -4.83 -5.97 -15.80
C VAL A 229 -5.39 -5.13 -14.65
N PHE A 230 -6.26 -4.16 -14.96
CA PHE A 230 -6.84 -3.24 -13.98
C PHE A 230 -7.65 -3.96 -12.91
N VAL A 231 -8.57 -4.84 -13.32
CA VAL A 231 -9.39 -5.63 -12.40
C VAL A 231 -8.52 -6.60 -11.59
N THR A 232 -7.60 -7.31 -12.25
CA THR A 232 -6.69 -8.24 -11.56
C THR A 232 -5.87 -7.52 -10.49
N VAL A 233 -5.15 -6.47 -10.85
CA VAL A 233 -4.31 -5.72 -9.90
C VAL A 233 -5.16 -5.08 -8.79
N GLY A 234 -6.31 -4.49 -9.15
CA GLY A 234 -7.23 -3.84 -8.23
C GLY A 234 -7.80 -4.81 -7.20
N VAL A 235 -8.31 -5.97 -7.62
CA VAL A 235 -8.87 -6.98 -6.71
C VAL A 235 -7.80 -7.54 -5.77
N TRP A 236 -6.60 -7.87 -6.28
CA TRP A 236 -5.51 -8.33 -5.41
C TRP A 236 -5.07 -7.25 -4.41
N HIS A 237 -5.09 -5.97 -4.80
CA HIS A 237 -4.80 -4.87 -3.89
C HIS A 237 -5.89 -4.74 -2.81
N VAL A 238 -7.17 -4.74 -3.17
CA VAL A 238 -8.26 -4.59 -2.19
C VAL A 238 -8.31 -5.78 -1.23
N VAL A 239 -8.32 -7.02 -1.76
CA VAL A 239 -8.40 -8.24 -0.94
C VAL A 239 -7.14 -8.42 -0.08
N GLY A 240 -5.95 -8.17 -0.63
CA GLY A 240 -4.69 -8.20 0.13
C GLY A 240 -4.63 -7.12 1.22
N GLY A 241 -5.24 -5.96 0.97
CA GLY A 241 -5.37 -4.86 1.92
C GLY A 241 -6.31 -5.21 3.07
N LEU A 242 -7.48 -5.75 2.77
CA LEU A 242 -8.45 -6.25 3.76
C LEU A 242 -7.87 -7.39 4.61
N ALA A 243 -7.15 -8.33 3.99
CA ALA A 243 -6.45 -9.37 4.72
C ALA A 243 -5.41 -8.76 5.70
N SER A 244 -4.62 -7.80 5.23
CA SER A 244 -3.65 -7.09 6.07
C SER A 244 -4.33 -6.31 7.21
N TRP A 245 -5.50 -5.73 6.95
CA TRP A 245 -6.33 -5.05 7.94
C TRP A 245 -6.80 -5.98 9.06
N MET A 246 -7.23 -7.20 8.71
CA MET A 246 -7.61 -8.25 9.65
C MET A 246 -6.42 -8.88 10.39
N GLY A 247 -5.20 -8.36 10.19
CA GLY A 247 -3.98 -8.88 10.78
C GLY A 247 -3.38 -10.09 10.06
N TRP A 248 -3.91 -10.48 8.90
CA TRP A 248 -3.37 -11.59 8.12
C TRP A 248 -2.16 -11.12 7.31
N ARG A 249 -0.95 -11.50 7.73
CA ARG A 249 0.30 -11.19 7.02
C ARG A 249 0.54 -12.16 5.85
N VAL A 250 -0.23 -11.98 4.78
CA VAL A 250 -0.12 -12.78 3.55
C VAL A 250 1.20 -12.51 2.81
N THR A 251 1.75 -11.29 2.96
CA THR A 251 2.87 -10.80 2.14
C THR A 251 4.06 -10.28 2.95
N THR A 252 4.59 -11.11 3.84
CA THR A 252 6.01 -11.04 4.19
C THR A 252 6.54 -12.45 4.30
N ALA A 253 6.74 -13.09 3.15
CA ALA A 253 7.78 -14.09 3.07
C ALA A 253 9.09 -13.37 3.36
N GLN A 254 9.46 -13.34 4.63
CA GLN A 254 10.81 -13.70 5.01
C GLN A 254 11.00 -15.18 4.60
N LYS A 255 10.89 -15.46 3.29
CA LYS A 255 11.62 -16.57 2.70
C LYS A 255 13.03 -16.03 2.78
N THR A 256 13.76 -16.46 3.81
CA THR A 256 15.20 -16.53 3.78
C THR A 256 15.54 -17.41 2.59
N ARG A 257 15.42 -16.86 1.37
CA ARG A 257 15.80 -17.52 0.13
C ARG A 257 17.31 -17.52 0.15
N GLY A 258 17.86 -18.59 0.72
CA GLY A 258 19.30 -18.81 0.77
C GLY A 258 19.89 -19.09 2.14
N SER A 259 19.18 -19.66 3.13
CA SER A 259 19.93 -20.53 4.04
C SER A 259 20.25 -21.80 3.25
N LYS A 260 21.38 -21.76 2.53
CA LYS A 260 22.07 -23.00 2.19
C LYS A 260 22.28 -23.67 3.53
N LYS A 261 21.62 -24.82 3.73
CA LYS A 261 21.84 -25.82 4.78
C LYS A 261 23.28 -25.74 5.30
N GLY A 262 23.54 -24.84 6.24
CA GLY A 262 24.78 -24.76 6.98
C GLY A 262 24.61 -25.76 8.10
N SER A 263 25.55 -26.69 8.26
CA SER A 263 25.42 -27.81 9.21
C SER A 263 25.29 -27.37 10.68
N LEU A 264 25.33 -26.06 10.97
CA LEU A 264 25.17 -25.47 12.30
C LEU A 264 23.77 -24.92 12.62
N GLU A 265 22.86 -24.77 11.63
CA GLU A 265 21.52 -24.19 11.87
C GLU A 265 20.60 -25.14 12.67
N GLY A 266 20.96 -26.43 12.77
CA GLY A 266 20.24 -27.41 13.58
C GLY A 266 20.41 -27.26 15.09
N TYR A 267 21.41 -26.51 15.58
CA TYR A 267 21.71 -26.46 17.02
C TYR A 267 21.19 -25.20 17.73
N LEU A 268 20.94 -24.11 16.99
CA LEU A 268 20.43 -22.84 17.55
C LEU A 268 19.18 -22.32 16.81
N GLY A 269 18.70 -23.06 15.81
CA GLY A 269 17.51 -22.70 15.06
C GLY A 269 16.25 -22.93 15.89
N TYR A 270 15.67 -21.86 16.41
CA TYR A 270 14.28 -21.85 16.87
C TYR A 270 13.41 -22.31 15.68
N GLY A 271 13.04 -23.59 15.66
CA GLY A 271 12.17 -24.16 14.64
C GLY A 271 10.85 -23.42 14.65
N GLU A 272 10.59 -22.60 13.63
CA GLU A 272 9.27 -22.02 13.41
C GLU A 272 8.26 -23.17 13.43
N SER A 273 7.37 -23.20 14.43
CA SER A 273 6.53 -24.39 14.65
C SER A 273 5.76 -24.73 13.38
N ASP A 274 5.71 -26.02 13.02
CA ASP A 274 5.01 -26.48 11.81
C ASP A 274 3.57 -25.97 11.72
N GLN A 275 2.95 -25.70 12.88
CA GLN A 275 1.62 -25.12 13.01
C GLN A 275 1.56 -23.68 12.45
N HIS A 276 2.56 -22.84 12.72
CA HIS A 276 2.63 -21.47 12.17
C HIS A 276 2.79 -21.48 10.66
N ILE A 277 3.63 -22.37 10.12
CA ILE A 277 3.85 -22.52 8.67
C ILE A 277 2.55 -22.98 7.99
N LYS A 278 1.87 -23.99 8.53
CA LYS A 278 0.58 -24.49 8.02
C LYS A 278 -0.50 -23.41 8.04
N ARG A 279 -0.65 -22.68 9.15
CA ARG A 279 -1.63 -21.58 9.28
C ARG A 279 -1.38 -20.49 8.24
N ARG A 280 -0.12 -20.10 8.06
CA ARG A 280 0.28 -19.08 7.10
C ARG A 280 0.03 -19.50 5.66
N ARG A 281 0.33 -20.76 5.32
CA ARG A 281 0.03 -21.33 3.99
C ARG A 281 -1.47 -21.33 3.73
N ARG A 282 -2.29 -21.72 4.71
CA ARG A 282 -3.76 -21.69 4.61
C ARG A 282 -4.26 -20.26 4.34
N MET A 283 -3.81 -19.28 5.14
CA MET A 283 -4.17 -17.86 4.92
C MET A 283 -3.77 -17.38 3.54
N TRP A 284 -2.58 -17.76 3.05
CA TRP A 284 -2.11 -17.38 1.72
C TRP A 284 -3.01 -17.96 0.62
N TRP A 285 -3.38 -19.23 0.70
CA TRP A 285 -4.31 -19.85 -0.25
C TRP A 285 -5.71 -19.24 -0.16
N THR A 286 -6.22 -18.96 1.04
CA THR A 286 -7.53 -18.32 1.22
C THR A 286 -7.56 -16.95 0.56
N VAL A 287 -6.55 -16.11 0.79
CA VAL A 287 -6.54 -14.74 0.26
C VAL A 287 -6.37 -14.72 -1.26
N ASN A 288 -5.46 -15.54 -1.81
CA ASN A 288 -5.33 -15.65 -3.27
C ASN A 288 -6.56 -16.31 -3.91
N GLY A 289 -7.19 -17.27 -3.23
CA GLY A 289 -8.44 -17.89 -3.69
C GLY A 289 -9.58 -16.88 -3.77
N ILE A 290 -9.78 -16.06 -2.73
CA ILE A 290 -10.79 -14.99 -2.73
C ILE A 290 -10.48 -13.96 -3.82
N ALA A 291 -9.22 -13.54 -3.97
CA ALA A 291 -8.84 -12.59 -5.00
C ALA A 291 -9.07 -13.15 -6.42
N ALA A 292 -8.70 -14.41 -6.67
CA ALA A 292 -8.89 -15.06 -7.95
C ALA A 292 -10.37 -15.27 -8.31
N LEU A 293 -11.20 -15.66 -7.32
CA LEU A 293 -12.65 -15.78 -7.51
C LEU A 293 -13.29 -14.41 -7.78
N GLY A 294 -12.93 -13.39 -6.99
CA GLY A 294 -13.44 -12.03 -7.17
C GLY A 294 -13.07 -11.45 -8.52
N ALA A 295 -11.81 -11.60 -8.96
CA ALA A 295 -11.36 -11.13 -10.26
C ALA A 295 -12.03 -11.89 -11.42
N SER A 296 -12.15 -13.22 -11.31
CA SER A 296 -12.82 -14.04 -12.32
C SER A 296 -14.30 -13.66 -12.48
N LEU A 297 -15.02 -13.48 -11.36
CA LEU A 297 -16.41 -13.03 -11.39
C LEU A 297 -16.51 -11.64 -12.02
N TRP A 298 -15.64 -10.71 -11.61
CA TRP A 298 -15.63 -9.35 -12.14
C TRP A 298 -15.44 -9.33 -13.66
N LEU A 299 -14.42 -10.04 -14.14
CA LEU A 299 -14.12 -10.13 -15.57
C LEU A 299 -15.24 -10.85 -16.35
N ALA A 300 -15.90 -11.84 -15.76
CA ALA A 300 -17.02 -12.53 -16.40
C ALA A 300 -18.19 -11.58 -16.67
N GLY A 301 -18.54 -10.70 -15.73
CA GLY A 301 -19.57 -9.67 -15.96
C GLY A 301 -19.07 -8.54 -16.87
N ALA A 302 -17.92 -7.96 -16.55
CA ALA A 302 -17.40 -6.78 -17.23
C ALA A 302 -16.93 -7.06 -18.68
N LEU A 303 -16.16 -8.11 -18.93
CA LEU A 303 -15.72 -8.43 -20.29
C LEU A 303 -16.64 -9.45 -20.97
N GLY A 304 -17.16 -10.41 -20.19
CA GLY A 304 -17.99 -11.49 -20.75
C GLY A 304 -19.39 -11.06 -21.18
N VAL A 305 -19.98 -10.05 -20.51
CA VAL A 305 -21.28 -9.47 -20.85
C VAL A 305 -21.12 -8.07 -21.43
N VAL A 306 -20.59 -7.11 -20.65
CA VAL A 306 -20.52 -5.70 -21.07
C VAL A 306 -19.59 -5.53 -22.27
N GLY A 307 -18.40 -6.13 -22.23
CA GLY A 307 -17.45 -6.09 -23.35
C GLY A 307 -17.93 -6.76 -24.64
N ARG A 308 -18.99 -7.56 -24.59
CA ARG A 308 -19.61 -8.21 -25.76
C ARG A 308 -20.88 -7.53 -26.27
N ALA A 309 -21.35 -6.48 -25.60
CA ALA A 309 -22.59 -5.79 -25.99
C ALA A 309 -22.45 -4.98 -27.30
N GLY A 310 -21.22 -4.75 -27.77
CA GLY A 310 -20.95 -4.13 -29.06
C GLY A 310 -21.03 -2.60 -29.05
N LEU A 311 -21.05 -2.02 -30.25
CA LEU A 311 -21.17 -0.58 -30.43
C LEU A 311 -22.59 -0.12 -30.09
N GLY A 312 -22.71 0.96 -29.30
CA GLY A 312 -23.96 1.71 -29.22
C GLY A 312 -24.43 2.24 -30.58
N SER A 313 -25.70 2.62 -30.65
CA SER A 313 -26.32 3.16 -31.86
C SER A 313 -26.94 4.55 -31.61
N GLY A 314 -27.21 5.28 -32.70
CA GLY A 314 -27.90 6.57 -32.64
C GLY A 314 -27.05 7.75 -32.17
N TRP A 315 -27.73 8.77 -31.64
CA TRP A 315 -27.12 10.02 -31.21
C TRP A 315 -26.18 9.85 -30.01
N GLU A 316 -26.49 8.92 -29.10
CA GLU A 316 -25.67 8.61 -27.92
C GLU A 316 -24.28 8.11 -28.31
N ALA A 317 -24.21 7.17 -29.26
CA ALA A 317 -22.95 6.66 -29.76
C ALA A 317 -22.10 7.74 -30.46
N THR A 318 -22.75 8.68 -31.15
CA THR A 318 -22.07 9.83 -31.76
C THR A 318 -21.47 10.74 -30.69
N ASN A 319 -22.21 10.97 -29.60
CA ASN A 319 -21.70 11.74 -28.46
C ASN A 319 -20.54 11.01 -27.76
N TRP A 320 -20.66 9.71 -27.52
CA TRP A 320 -19.58 8.91 -26.94
C TRP A 320 -18.30 8.95 -27.78
N ASN A 321 -18.43 8.91 -29.11
CA ASN A 321 -17.28 9.08 -30.01
C ASN A 321 -16.59 10.43 -29.84
N ASN A 322 -17.36 11.51 -29.66
CA ASN A 322 -16.81 12.83 -29.37
C ASN A 322 -16.04 12.81 -28.04
N ILE A 323 -16.62 12.25 -26.97
CA ILE A 323 -15.94 12.10 -25.67
C ILE A 323 -14.63 11.33 -25.81
N TYR A 324 -14.65 10.18 -26.47
CA TYR A 324 -13.45 9.36 -26.67
C TYR A 324 -12.36 10.11 -27.44
N SER A 325 -12.73 10.88 -28.46
CA SER A 325 -11.77 11.67 -29.25
C SER A 325 -11.07 12.77 -28.44
N GLN A 326 -11.71 13.24 -27.37
CA GLN A 326 -11.20 14.29 -26.49
C GLN A 326 -10.39 13.74 -25.31
N VAL A 327 -10.22 12.42 -25.19
CA VAL A 327 -9.39 11.84 -24.12
C VAL A 327 -7.92 12.22 -24.36
N PRO A 328 -7.25 12.90 -23.42
CA PRO A 328 -5.87 13.32 -23.60
C PRO A 328 -4.94 12.14 -23.92
N ALA A 329 -3.99 12.35 -24.84
CA ALA A 329 -2.95 11.43 -25.29
C ALA A 329 -3.40 10.14 -26.03
N ILE A 330 -4.57 9.59 -25.71
CA ILE A 330 -5.06 8.33 -26.32
C ILE A 330 -6.29 8.52 -27.21
N GLY A 331 -6.98 9.65 -27.15
CA GLY A 331 -8.25 9.88 -27.86
C GLY A 331 -8.17 9.80 -29.39
N SER A 332 -7.01 10.08 -29.98
CA SER A 332 -6.78 9.92 -31.43
C SER A 332 -6.66 8.46 -31.87
N TRP A 333 -6.39 7.54 -30.93
CA TRP A 333 -6.17 6.11 -31.17
C TRP A 333 -7.35 5.26 -30.71
N LEU A 334 -8.11 5.77 -29.74
CA LEU A 334 -9.29 5.12 -29.20
C LEU A 334 -10.41 5.15 -30.20
#